data_AF-A0A8C6XY72-F1
#
_entry.id   AF-A0A8C6XY72-F1
#
_cell.length_a   1.000
_cell.length_b   1.000
_cell.length_c   1.000
_cell.angle_alpha   90.00
_cell.angle_beta   90.00
_cell.angle_gamma   90.00
#
_symmetry.space_group_name_H-M   'P 1'
#
loop_
_entity.id
_entity.type
_entity.pdbx_description
1 polymer ?
#
loop_
_entity_poly.entity_id
_entity_poly.type
_entity_poly.pdbx_seq_one_letter_code
_entity_poly.pdbx_strand_id
1 'polypeptide(L)'
;MAASAEHPLLEPAKPLLGLLNGIAQATFYGNIEITEELLREQLYPETASQEFGVLLTKMKGIVKSIASADMDSNQLEAFLTAQTKKPGGITTDHAIVIAKFWKNQRAKIHESLINQSKWENSLKNISWRVDLKTQSRHIDQMNSPVAIVEMELEKNGQLQYHNIMAEDLHRNLSF
;
A
#
# COMPACT_ATOMS: atom_id res chain seq x y z
N MET A 1 -29.22 -46.16 -6.72
CA MET A 1 -29.38 -44.80 -7.25
C MET A 1 -28.76 -43.85 -6.24
N ALA A 2 -27.62 -43.27 -6.59
CA ALA A 2 -26.79 -42.49 -5.67
C ALA A 2 -27.49 -41.17 -5.33
N ALA A 3 -27.54 -40.86 -4.02
CA ALA A 3 -27.99 -39.59 -3.50
C ALA A 3 -27.05 -38.48 -4.00
N SER A 4 -27.62 -37.46 -4.65
CA SER A 4 -26.94 -36.23 -4.98
C SER A 4 -26.48 -35.56 -3.70
N ALA A 5 -25.16 -35.54 -3.48
CA ALA A 5 -24.56 -34.75 -2.43
C ALA A 5 -24.73 -33.27 -2.79
N GLU A 6 -25.67 -32.59 -2.12
CA GLU A 6 -25.60 -31.15 -1.92
C GLU A 6 -24.30 -30.85 -1.15
N HIS A 7 -23.26 -30.45 -1.86
CA HIS A 7 -22.11 -29.80 -1.25
C HIS A 7 -22.55 -28.42 -0.72
N PRO A 8 -22.34 -28.10 0.58
CA PRO A 8 -22.72 -26.79 1.11
C PRO A 8 -21.83 -25.70 0.48
N LEU A 9 -22.44 -24.78 -0.26
CA LEU A 9 -21.83 -23.64 -0.96
C LEU A 9 -21.28 -22.52 -0.04
N LEU A 10 -20.77 -22.86 1.16
CA LEU A 10 -20.38 -21.88 2.20
C LEU A 10 -18.88 -21.83 2.54
N GLU A 11 -18.06 -22.71 1.97
CA GLU A 11 -16.64 -22.86 2.35
C GLU A 11 -15.63 -21.92 1.66
N PRO A 12 -15.79 -21.39 0.42
CA PRO A 12 -14.72 -20.61 -0.23
C PRO A 12 -14.61 -19.15 0.22
N ALA A 13 -15.64 -18.61 0.89
CA ALA A 13 -15.69 -17.18 1.26
C ALA A 13 -14.81 -16.84 2.47
N LYS A 14 -14.69 -17.75 3.45
CA LYS A 14 -13.88 -17.53 4.66
C LYS A 14 -12.37 -17.56 4.36
N PRO A 15 -11.83 -18.56 3.64
CA PRO A 15 -10.41 -18.57 3.27
C PRO A 15 -10.02 -17.35 2.44
N LEU A 16 -10.86 -16.95 1.47
CA LEU A 16 -10.58 -15.76 0.65
C LEU A 16 -10.58 -14.48 1.48
N LEU A 17 -11.56 -14.28 2.37
CA LEU A 17 -11.57 -13.10 3.24
C LEU A 17 -10.34 -13.08 4.16
N GLY A 18 -9.95 -14.24 4.70
CA GLY A 18 -8.70 -14.40 5.46
C GLY A 18 -7.47 -14.00 4.64
N LEU A 19 -7.41 -14.46 3.38
CA LEU A 19 -6.32 -14.14 2.45
C LEU A 19 -6.24 -12.63 2.17
N LEU A 20 -7.37 -11.98 1.90
CA LEU A 20 -7.41 -10.54 1.65
C LEU A 20 -6.97 -9.73 2.88
N ASN A 21 -7.39 -10.14 4.08
CA ASN A 21 -6.91 -9.53 5.32
C ASN A 21 -5.40 -9.76 5.54
N GLY A 22 -4.91 -10.96 5.28
CA GLY A 22 -3.47 -11.28 5.33
C GLY A 22 -2.65 -10.43 4.36
N ILE A 23 -3.12 -10.28 3.11
CA ILE A 23 -2.52 -9.37 2.13
C ILE A 23 -2.48 -7.94 2.66
N ALA A 24 -3.57 -7.48 3.27
CA ALA A 24 -3.62 -6.13 3.82
C ALA A 24 -2.62 -5.92 4.98
N GLN A 25 -2.50 -6.90 5.87
CA GLN A 25 -1.52 -6.90 6.97
C GLN A 25 -0.09 -6.81 6.44
N ALA A 26 0.28 -7.68 5.51
CA ALA A 26 1.63 -7.71 4.94
C ALA A 26 1.95 -6.49 4.06
N THR A 27 0.96 -5.95 3.34
CA THR A 27 1.20 -4.91 2.32
C THR A 27 0.99 -3.49 2.85
N PHE A 28 -0.02 -3.26 3.68
CA PHE A 28 -0.41 -1.91 4.12
C PHE A 28 -0.18 -1.67 5.60
N TYR A 29 -0.13 -2.70 6.45
CA TYR A 29 0.05 -2.49 7.90
C TYR A 29 1.47 -2.82 8.38
N GLY A 30 2.37 -3.23 7.48
CA GLY A 30 3.78 -3.47 7.78
C GLY A 30 4.02 -4.70 8.66
N ASN A 31 3.06 -5.63 8.74
CA ASN A 31 3.22 -6.83 9.53
C ASN A 31 4.05 -7.88 8.77
N ILE A 32 5.33 -7.98 9.14
CA ILE A 32 6.30 -8.91 8.53
C ILE A 32 6.08 -10.37 8.92
N GLU A 33 5.30 -10.66 9.97
CA GLU A 33 5.02 -12.02 10.42
C GLU A 33 4.04 -12.74 9.48
N ILE A 34 3.28 -11.99 8.68
CA ILE A 34 2.34 -12.54 7.71
C ILE A 34 3.10 -12.91 6.43
N THR A 35 3.61 -14.13 6.39
CA THR A 35 4.31 -14.70 5.23
C THR A 35 3.36 -15.44 4.28
N GLU A 36 3.82 -15.68 3.05
CA GLU A 36 3.09 -16.47 2.06
C GLU A 36 2.86 -17.92 2.56
N GLU A 37 3.88 -18.51 3.18
CA GLU A 37 3.83 -19.85 3.73
C GLU A 37 2.79 -19.97 4.84
N LEU A 38 2.76 -19.01 5.77
CA LEU A 38 1.78 -18.97 6.85
C LEU A 38 0.35 -18.88 6.31
N LEU A 39 0.11 -18.01 5.33
CA LEU A 39 -1.21 -17.84 4.73
C LEU A 39 -1.66 -19.10 3.99
N ARG A 40 -0.74 -19.79 3.30
CA ARG A 40 -1.03 -21.07 2.64
C ARG A 40 -1.40 -22.14 3.66
N GLU A 41 -0.59 -22.34 4.69
CA GLU A 41 -0.80 -23.38 5.70
C GLU A 41 -2.11 -23.20 6.47
N GLN A 42 -2.48 -21.96 6.79
CA GLN A 42 -3.68 -21.67 7.58
C GLN A 42 -4.97 -21.66 6.76
N LEU A 43 -4.92 -21.23 5.49
CA LEU A 43 -6.13 -20.98 4.68
C LEU A 43 -6.34 -21.98 3.55
N TYR A 44 -5.25 -22.55 3.02
CA TYR A 44 -5.27 -23.44 1.86
C TYR A 44 -4.27 -24.62 2.03
N PRO A 45 -4.40 -25.43 3.09
CA PRO A 45 -3.43 -26.50 3.40
C PRO A 45 -3.34 -27.54 2.27
N GLU A 46 -4.44 -27.79 1.57
CA GLU A 46 -4.54 -28.76 0.48
C GLU A 46 -4.07 -28.22 -0.88
N THR A 47 -3.73 -26.93 -0.97
CA THR A 47 -3.33 -26.30 -2.25
C THR A 47 -1.81 -26.37 -2.43
N ALA A 48 -1.38 -26.76 -3.62
CA ALA A 48 0.04 -26.76 -3.98
C ALA A 48 0.63 -25.35 -3.91
N SER A 49 1.88 -25.22 -3.45
CA SER A 49 2.52 -23.90 -3.25
C SER A 49 2.52 -23.03 -4.52
N GLN A 50 2.72 -23.63 -5.68
CA GLN A 50 2.69 -22.91 -6.95
C GLN A 50 1.29 -22.36 -7.29
N GLU A 51 0.25 -23.15 -7.09
CA GLU A 51 -1.14 -22.73 -7.34
C GLU A 51 -1.55 -21.62 -6.37
N PHE A 52 -1.14 -21.75 -5.11
CA PHE A 52 -1.36 -20.71 -4.10
C PHE A 52 -0.66 -19.40 -4.47
N GLY A 53 0.61 -19.45 -4.92
CA GLY A 53 1.34 -18.25 -5.33
C GLY A 53 0.67 -17.50 -6.48
N VAL A 54 0.05 -18.22 -7.43
CA VAL A 54 -0.75 -17.62 -8.52
C VAL A 54 -2.00 -16.93 -7.97
N LEU A 55 -2.72 -17.57 -7.04
CA LEU A 55 -3.89 -16.99 -6.38
C LEU A 55 -3.53 -15.76 -5.57
N LEU A 56 -2.48 -15.84 -4.74
CA LEU A 56 -1.98 -14.75 -3.91
C LEU A 56 -1.58 -13.55 -4.77
N THR A 57 -0.82 -13.78 -5.84
CA THR A 57 -0.41 -12.72 -6.77
C THR A 57 -1.62 -12.04 -7.40
N LYS A 58 -2.62 -12.82 -7.84
CA LYS A 58 -3.87 -12.30 -8.42
C LYS A 58 -4.64 -11.44 -7.42
N MET A 59 -4.89 -11.95 -6.22
CA MET A 59 -5.66 -11.23 -5.19
C MET A 59 -4.91 -10.01 -4.67
N LYS A 60 -3.59 -10.11 -4.49
CA LYS A 60 -2.73 -8.97 -4.14
C LYS A 60 -2.76 -7.88 -5.20
N GLY A 61 -2.74 -8.25 -6.48
CA GLY A 61 -2.90 -7.32 -7.59
C GLY A 61 -4.22 -6.55 -7.52
N ILE A 62 -5.33 -7.26 -7.32
CA ILE A 62 -6.66 -6.64 -7.17
C ILE A 62 -6.70 -5.68 -5.98
N VAL A 63 -6.25 -6.13 -4.81
CA VAL A 63 -6.24 -5.30 -3.58
C VAL A 63 -5.38 -4.06 -3.76
N LYS A 64 -4.23 -4.16 -4.42
CA LYS A 64 -3.39 -3.00 -4.73
C LYS A 64 -4.09 -2.04 -5.69
N SER A 65 -4.75 -2.53 -6.73
CA SER A 65 -5.46 -1.68 -7.70
C SER A 65 -6.61 -0.90 -7.07
N ILE A 66 -7.43 -1.54 -6.23
CA ILE A 66 -8.53 -0.84 -5.54
C ILE A 66 -7.99 0.17 -4.51
N ALA A 67 -6.88 -0.16 -3.84
CA ALA A 67 -6.27 0.70 -2.83
C ALA A 67 -5.58 1.92 -3.44
N SER A 68 -4.80 1.74 -4.51
CA SER A 68 -4.08 2.83 -5.18
C SER A 68 -5.01 3.88 -5.78
N ALA A 69 -6.19 3.46 -6.23
CA ALA A 69 -7.20 4.35 -6.78
C ALA A 69 -8.21 4.85 -5.74
N ASP A 70 -8.08 4.41 -4.47
CA ASP A 70 -9.02 4.69 -3.38
C ASP A 70 -10.49 4.51 -3.79
N MET A 71 -10.78 3.43 -4.53
CA MET A 71 -12.04 3.28 -5.26
C MET A 71 -13.27 3.45 -4.36
N ASP A 72 -14.26 4.21 -4.81
CA ASP A 72 -15.57 4.27 -4.17
C ASP A 72 -16.45 3.06 -4.54
N SER A 73 -17.66 2.95 -3.97
CA SER A 73 -18.56 1.81 -4.21
C SER A 73 -18.90 1.61 -5.69
N ASN A 74 -19.13 2.68 -6.43
CA ASN A 74 -19.52 2.60 -7.85
C ASN A 74 -18.33 2.16 -8.71
N GLN A 75 -17.16 2.74 -8.45
CA GLN A 75 -15.92 2.38 -9.12
C GLN A 75 -15.53 0.93 -8.85
N LEU A 76 -15.68 0.48 -7.61
CA LEU A 76 -15.41 -0.90 -7.20
C LEU A 76 -16.34 -1.89 -7.92
N GLU A 77 -17.64 -1.62 -7.96
CA GLU A 77 -18.61 -2.50 -8.64
C GLU A 77 -18.32 -2.63 -10.13
N ALA A 78 -18.03 -1.50 -10.80
CA ALA A 78 -17.65 -1.49 -12.21
C ALA A 78 -16.34 -2.27 -12.45
N PHE A 79 -15.33 -2.05 -11.60
CA PHE A 79 -14.06 -2.76 -11.66
C PHE A 79 -14.23 -4.26 -11.48
N LEU A 80 -14.94 -4.71 -10.45
CA LEU A 80 -15.16 -6.13 -10.17
C LEU A 80 -15.99 -6.80 -11.28
N THR A 81 -16.98 -6.10 -11.84
CA THR A 81 -17.75 -6.58 -12.99
C THR A 81 -16.86 -6.76 -14.24
N ALA A 82 -15.88 -5.89 -14.44
CA ALA A 82 -14.90 -6.08 -15.50
C ALA A 82 -13.98 -7.30 -15.23
N GLN A 83 -13.59 -7.51 -13.96
CA GLN A 83 -12.75 -8.66 -13.57
C GLN A 83 -13.47 -10.00 -13.70
N THR A 84 -14.80 -10.07 -13.57
CA THR A 84 -15.57 -11.32 -13.77
C THR A 84 -15.77 -11.67 -15.23
N LYS A 85 -15.77 -10.67 -16.13
CA LYS A 85 -15.92 -10.87 -17.59
C LYS A 85 -14.61 -11.27 -18.28
N LYS A 86 -13.46 -11.06 -17.63
CA LYS A 86 -12.15 -11.35 -18.21
C LYS A 86 -11.87 -12.86 -18.22
N PRO A 87 -11.35 -13.44 -19.33
CA PRO A 87 -10.87 -14.82 -19.34
C PRO A 87 -9.78 -15.03 -18.28
N GLY A 88 -9.97 -16.03 -17.41
CA GLY A 88 -9.08 -16.25 -16.26
C GLY A 88 -9.20 -15.21 -15.14
N GLY A 89 -10.28 -14.42 -15.14
CA GLY A 89 -10.63 -13.44 -14.14
C GLY A 89 -11.06 -14.05 -12.79
N ILE A 90 -11.81 -13.27 -12.01
CA ILE A 90 -12.36 -13.73 -10.73
C ILE A 90 -13.79 -14.23 -10.90
N THR A 91 -14.27 -15.08 -9.99
CA THR A 91 -15.67 -15.51 -9.96
C THR A 91 -16.55 -14.42 -9.33
N THR A 92 -17.86 -14.52 -9.54
CA THR A 92 -18.85 -13.63 -8.89
C THR A 92 -18.76 -13.71 -7.36
N ASP A 93 -18.55 -14.90 -6.80
CA ASP A 93 -18.40 -15.07 -5.36
C ASP A 93 -17.15 -14.37 -4.81
N HIS A 94 -16.04 -14.44 -5.55
CA HIS A 94 -14.83 -13.68 -5.20
C HIS A 94 -15.11 -12.18 -5.21
N ALA A 95 -15.83 -11.67 -6.21
CA ALA A 95 -16.20 -10.26 -6.29
C ALA A 95 -17.01 -9.82 -5.08
N ILE A 96 -17.99 -10.61 -4.63
CA ILE A 96 -18.80 -10.31 -3.44
C ILE A 96 -17.91 -10.22 -2.18
N VAL A 97 -16.99 -11.16 -2.00
CA VAL A 97 -16.07 -11.17 -0.84
C VAL A 97 -15.10 -9.98 -0.89
N ILE A 98 -14.57 -9.65 -2.07
CA ILE A 98 -13.67 -8.50 -2.25
C ILE A 98 -14.40 -7.18 -1.98
N ALA A 99 -15.65 -7.04 -2.45
CA ALA A 99 -16.47 -5.86 -2.18
C ALA A 99 -16.70 -5.67 -0.67
N LYS A 100 -17.04 -6.76 0.04
CA LYS A 100 -17.22 -6.75 1.50
C LYS A 100 -15.92 -6.41 2.23
N PHE A 101 -14.79 -7.00 1.81
CA PHE A 101 -13.47 -6.70 2.35
C PHE A 101 -13.15 -5.20 2.21
N TRP A 102 -13.29 -4.65 1.00
CA TRP A 102 -12.94 -3.27 0.71
C TRP A 102 -13.81 -2.30 1.50
N LYS A 103 -15.12 -2.52 1.56
CA LYS A 103 -16.04 -1.71 2.37
C LYS A 103 -15.59 -1.61 3.84
N ASN A 104 -15.03 -2.67 4.40
CA ASN A 104 -14.60 -2.72 5.80
C ASN A 104 -13.18 -2.20 6.03
N GLN A 105 -12.27 -2.35 5.05
CA GLN A 105 -10.85 -2.05 5.21
C GLN A 105 -10.41 -0.75 4.56
N ARG A 106 -11.19 -0.18 3.62
CA ARG A 106 -10.83 1.01 2.83
C ARG A 106 -10.29 2.14 3.70
N ALA A 107 -11.02 2.55 4.74
CA ALA A 107 -10.61 3.68 5.59
C ALA A 107 -9.25 3.45 6.26
N LYS A 108 -9.00 2.24 6.79
CA LYS A 108 -7.74 1.88 7.46
C LYS A 108 -6.58 1.78 6.48
N ILE A 109 -6.82 1.16 5.31
CA ILE A 109 -5.81 1.07 4.25
C ILE A 109 -5.46 2.47 3.75
N HIS A 110 -6.46 3.31 3.51
CA HIS A 110 -6.28 4.69 3.06
C HIS A 110 -5.49 5.52 4.08
N GLU A 111 -5.86 5.45 5.36
CA GLU A 111 -5.13 6.12 6.45
C GLU A 111 -3.68 5.62 6.54
N SER A 112 -3.46 4.30 6.45
CA SER A 112 -2.11 3.75 6.46
C SER A 112 -1.27 4.24 5.28
N LEU A 113 -1.84 4.26 4.08
CA LEU A 113 -1.16 4.79 2.89
C LEU A 113 -0.83 6.29 3.04
N ILE A 114 -1.74 7.09 3.59
CA ILE A 114 -1.47 8.50 3.92
C ILE A 114 -0.31 8.59 4.92
N ASN A 115 -0.32 7.80 5.98
CA ASN A 115 0.72 7.83 7.01
C ASN A 115 2.09 7.39 6.47
N GLN A 116 2.13 6.41 5.57
CA GLN A 116 3.36 6.01 4.87
C GLN A 116 3.84 7.05 3.85
N SER A 117 2.92 7.86 3.31
CA SER A 117 3.23 8.93 2.35
C SER A 117 3.60 10.26 3.04
N LYS A 118 3.48 10.36 4.37
CA LYS A 118 3.95 11.51 5.14
C LYS A 118 5.47 11.47 5.20
N TRP A 119 6.10 11.95 4.14
CA TRP A 119 7.51 12.31 4.12
C TRP A 119 7.75 13.43 5.14
N GLU A 120 8.85 13.36 5.90
CA GLU A 120 9.23 14.26 6.99
C GLU A 120 8.67 15.67 6.80
N ASN A 121 7.55 15.92 7.50
CA ASN A 121 6.53 16.90 7.10
C ASN A 121 6.87 18.34 7.51
N SER A 122 8.16 18.68 7.55
CA SER A 122 8.60 20.04 7.79
C SER A 122 9.65 20.44 6.76
N LEU A 123 9.28 21.47 6.01
CA LEU A 123 10.20 22.22 5.17
C LEU A 123 11.06 23.08 6.10
N LYS A 124 12.35 22.78 6.19
CA LYS A 124 13.30 23.55 6.99
C LYS A 124 13.53 24.93 6.38
N ASN A 125 13.71 24.96 5.06
CA ASN A 125 13.99 26.19 4.33
C ASN A 125 13.50 26.10 2.89
N ILE A 126 13.08 27.24 2.35
CA ILE A 126 12.81 27.42 0.92
C ILE A 126 13.48 28.70 0.45
N SER A 127 14.33 28.56 -0.56
CA SER A 127 14.99 29.68 -1.23
C SER A 127 14.64 29.64 -2.70
N TRP A 128 14.23 30.77 -3.26
CA TRP A 128 13.90 30.87 -4.68
C TRP A 128 14.55 32.10 -5.28
N ARG A 129 14.97 31.98 -6.54
CA ARG A 129 15.50 33.08 -7.33
C ARG A 129 14.89 33.02 -8.72
N VAL A 130 14.47 34.18 -9.23
CA VAL A 130 14.06 34.35 -10.62
C VAL A 130 15.10 35.22 -11.30
N ASP A 131 15.83 34.62 -12.22
CA ASP A 131 16.82 35.29 -13.04
C ASP A 131 16.15 35.80 -14.32
N LEU A 132 16.06 37.12 -14.46
CA LEU A 132 15.60 37.79 -15.67
C LEU A 132 16.79 38.50 -16.31
N LYS A 133 17.17 38.09 -17.53
CA LYS A 133 18.16 38.85 -18.31
C LYS A 133 17.45 40.07 -18.89
N THR A 134 17.83 41.27 -18.45
CA THR A 134 17.30 42.52 -19.00
C THR A 134 18.08 42.94 -20.24
N GLN A 135 17.35 43.17 -21.34
CA GLN A 135 17.86 43.56 -22.65
C GLN A 135 18.36 45.02 -22.64
N SER A 136 19.53 45.28 -23.23
CA SER A 136 20.02 46.62 -23.54
C SER A 136 19.47 47.10 -24.90
N ARG A 137 19.44 48.42 -25.13
CA ARG A 137 18.73 49.12 -26.23
C ARG A 137 19.08 48.71 -27.69
N HIS A 138 19.96 47.74 -27.92
CA HIS A 138 20.53 47.43 -29.24
C HIS A 138 20.52 45.94 -29.67
N ILE A 139 19.90 45.02 -28.93
CA ILE A 139 19.86 43.58 -29.30
C ILE A 139 18.44 43.08 -29.18
N ASP A 140 17.83 42.56 -30.24
CA ASP A 140 16.48 42.00 -30.21
C ASP A 140 16.44 40.64 -29.49
N GLN A 141 15.75 40.64 -28.34
CA GLN A 141 15.11 39.52 -27.65
C GLN A 141 16.00 38.44 -26.99
N MET A 142 16.16 38.55 -25.66
CA MET A 142 16.52 37.42 -24.78
C MET A 142 15.68 37.47 -23.49
N ASN A 143 14.40 37.10 -23.59
CA ASN A 143 13.46 37.05 -22.46
C ASN A 143 13.13 35.61 -22.06
N SER A 144 14.11 34.84 -21.58
CA SER A 144 13.82 33.53 -20.96
C SER A 144 14.04 33.66 -19.45
N PRO A 145 12.98 33.90 -18.65
CA PRO A 145 13.09 33.88 -17.20
C PRO A 145 13.45 32.47 -16.73
N VAL A 146 14.45 32.38 -15.86
CA VAL A 146 14.84 31.11 -15.22
C VAL A 146 14.47 31.20 -13.74
N ALA A 147 13.65 30.27 -13.26
CA ALA A 147 13.35 30.13 -11.85
C ALA A 147 14.15 28.97 -11.27
N ILE A 148 14.86 29.22 -10.18
CA ILE A 148 15.58 28.21 -9.39
C ILE A 148 14.91 28.15 -8.03
N VAL A 149 14.59 26.93 -7.59
CA VAL A 149 14.00 26.65 -6.28
C VAL A 149 14.91 25.67 -5.56
N GLU A 150 15.35 26.05 -4.36
CA GLU A 150 16.06 25.21 -3.42
C GLU A 150 15.16 24.95 -2.21
N MET A 151 15.00 23.67 -1.85
CA MET A 151 14.18 23.23 -0.72
C MET A 151 15.02 22.36 0.19
N GLU A 152 15.05 22.70 1.47
CA GLU A 152 15.67 21.90 2.52
C GLU A 152 14.56 21.27 3.37
N LEU A 153 14.55 19.94 3.47
CA LEU A 153 13.60 19.20 4.30
C LEU A 153 14.22 18.95 5.67
N GLU A 154 13.44 19.11 6.73
CA GLU A 154 13.86 18.80 8.10
C GLU A 154 13.60 17.32 8.39
N LYS A 155 14.59 16.65 9.01
CA LYS A 155 14.45 15.26 9.42
C LYS A 155 13.70 15.14 10.73
N ASN A 156 12.39 14.92 10.68
CA ASN A 156 11.59 14.64 11.88
C ASN A 156 11.32 13.15 12.01
N GLY A 157 11.97 12.50 13.00
CA GLY A 157 11.65 11.13 13.39
C GLY A 157 12.81 10.19 13.69
N GLN A 158 14.08 10.61 13.58
CA GLN A 158 15.17 9.82 14.15
C GLN A 158 15.26 10.13 15.66
N LEU A 159 14.57 9.32 16.46
CA LEU A 159 14.93 9.16 17.87
C LEU A 159 16.43 8.95 17.94
N GLN A 160 17.13 9.94 18.49
CA GLN A 160 18.56 9.95 18.76
C GLN A 160 18.86 8.84 19.80
N TYR A 161 18.89 7.58 19.37
CA TYR A 161 19.43 6.47 20.16
C TYR A 161 20.96 6.55 20.30
N HIS A 162 21.59 7.65 19.90
CA HIS A 162 23.03 7.80 19.97
C HIS A 162 23.56 8.50 21.24
N ASN A 163 22.71 9.02 22.14
CA ASN A 163 23.22 9.74 23.31
C ASN A 163 22.82 9.22 24.69
N ILE A 164 21.99 8.17 24.81
CA ILE A 164 21.61 7.63 26.12
C ILE A 164 22.60 6.56 26.63
N MET A 165 23.38 5.92 25.74
CA MET A 165 24.37 4.91 26.15
C MET A 165 25.77 5.49 26.48
N ALA A 166 26.02 6.77 26.17
CA ALA A 166 27.31 7.40 26.42
C ALA A 166 27.40 8.06 27.82
N GLU A 167 26.28 8.51 28.39
CA GLU A 167 26.26 9.12 29.73
C GLU A 167 26.15 8.07 30.86
N ASP A 168 25.51 6.92 30.61
CA ASP A 168 25.39 5.86 31.62
C ASP A 168 26.70 5.06 31.85
N LEU A 169 27.63 5.08 30.89
CA LEU A 169 28.95 4.45 31.08
C LEU A 169 29.92 5.33 31.89
N HIS A 170 29.76 6.66 31.87
CA HIS A 170 30.60 7.56 32.64
C HIS A 170 30.16 7.73 34.11
N ARG A 171 28.88 7.47 34.44
CA ARG A 171 28.40 7.50 35.83
C ARG A 171 28.70 6.23 36.64
N ASN A 172 28.91 5.09 35.99
CA ASN A 172 29.14 3.80 36.68
C ASN A 172 30.63 3.43 36.85
N LEU A 173 31.57 4.35 36.58
CA LEU A 173 33.01 4.14 36.80
C LEU A 173 33.65 5.20 37.71
N SER A 174 32.84 5.93 38.48
CA SER A 174 33.35 6.80 39.55
C SER A 174 32.72 6.39 40.88
N PHE A 175 33.54 5.70 41.68
CA PHE A 175 33.34 5.16 43.05
C PHE A 175 32.72 3.77 43.17
#